data_AF-A0AAX2KRK4-F1
#
_entry.id   AF-A0AAX2KRK4-F1
#
_cell.length_a   1.000
_cell.length_b   1.000
_cell.length_c   1.000
_cell.angle_alpha   90.00
_cell.angle_beta   90.00
_cell.angle_gamma   90.00
#
_symmetry.space_group_name_H-M   'P 1'
#
loop_
_entity.id
_entity.type
_entity.pdbx_description
1 polymer ?
#
loop_
_entity_poly.entity_id
_entity_poly.type
_entity_poly.pdbx_seq_one_letter_code
_entity_poly.pdbx_strand_id
1 'polypeptide(L)'
;MNIQRFIEKRKARGLSQSELAKGICTQVTVSRFEKNGQVPTLKILIQLCNRLELPLGELFPRVGIKQPEILEKMEEAEFFLITSEHDQLQTILKNIPFDEIKDSQLLLEYYYLQGFVMIFQNASLMDCLFTFEKLLFEEQKYTSDIYRLLAFTGIGMAYAKEGEIEKAEFYFNKVFKEIYLYTIQSMEDTWRVLNVVFHCGVFYAEKGDLETSDALLEYAISICSDNHVTYYLARAAFQLAKNALAEEKPQEQILELLQDARAYAKINKNRILLEAIQTLKETILSKGN
;
A
#
# COMPACT_ATOMS: atom_id res chain seq x y z
N MET A 1 0.02 27.42 -4.47
CA MET A 1 1.19 27.03 -5.28
C MET A 1 2.44 27.12 -4.41
N ASN A 2 3.19 26.04 -4.23
CA ASN A 2 4.38 25.93 -3.39
C ASN A 2 5.62 26.46 -4.14
N ILE A 3 5.83 27.77 -4.07
CA ILE A 3 6.98 28.44 -4.71
C ILE A 3 8.28 28.12 -3.98
N GLN A 4 8.20 27.83 -2.69
CA GLN A 4 9.35 27.45 -1.88
C GLN A 4 9.97 26.13 -2.38
N ARG A 5 9.15 25.12 -2.70
CA ARG A 5 9.58 23.87 -3.33
C ARG A 5 10.31 24.09 -4.65
N PHE A 6 9.82 25.01 -5.48
CA PHE A 6 10.49 25.40 -6.73
C PHE A 6 11.89 25.98 -6.47
N ILE A 7 12.01 26.87 -5.48
CA ILE A 7 13.29 27.51 -5.11
C ILE A 7 14.28 26.47 -4.57
N GLU A 8 13.83 25.58 -3.70
CA GLU A 8 14.65 24.51 -3.12
C GLU A 8 15.18 23.58 -4.19
N LYS A 9 14.33 23.12 -5.12
CA LYS A 9 14.75 22.27 -6.23
C LYS A 9 15.79 22.96 -7.12
N ARG A 10 15.60 24.25 -7.43
CA ARG A 10 16.59 25.03 -8.19
C ARG A 10 17.94 25.10 -7.47
N LYS A 11 17.92 25.41 -6.17
CA LYS A 11 19.14 25.50 -5.35
C LYS A 11 19.85 24.15 -5.24
N ALA A 12 19.11 23.07 -5.04
CA ALA A 12 19.65 21.71 -5.00
C ALA A 12 20.31 21.29 -6.33
N ARG A 13 19.82 21.82 -7.45
CA ARG A 13 20.42 21.66 -8.79
C ARG A 13 21.63 22.56 -9.05
N GLY A 14 21.99 23.44 -8.12
CA GLY A 14 23.09 24.38 -8.27
C GLY A 14 22.86 25.47 -9.33
N LEU A 15 21.62 25.65 -9.81
CA LEU A 15 21.32 26.59 -10.89
C LEU A 15 21.07 28.01 -10.35
N SER A 16 21.69 29.01 -10.95
CA SER A 16 21.30 30.41 -10.77
C SER A 16 19.96 30.71 -11.46
N GLN A 17 19.31 31.82 -11.07
CA GLN A 17 18.07 32.27 -11.74
C GLN A 17 18.30 32.56 -13.23
N SER A 18 19.50 33.01 -13.61
CA SER A 18 19.87 33.30 -14.99
C SER A 18 20.03 32.00 -15.81
N GLU A 19 20.71 31.01 -15.24
CA GLU A 19 20.89 29.70 -15.89
C GLU A 19 19.56 28.96 -16.06
N LEU A 20 18.70 29.00 -15.04
CA LEU A 20 17.37 28.42 -15.13
C LEU A 20 16.54 29.11 -16.23
N ALA A 21 16.59 30.44 -16.31
CA ALA A 21 15.84 31.24 -17.28
C ALA A 21 16.33 31.07 -18.73
N LYS A 22 17.60 30.70 -18.95
CA LYS A 22 18.26 30.68 -20.26
C LYS A 22 17.46 29.91 -21.32
N GLY A 23 17.06 30.59 -22.40
CA GLY A 23 16.28 29.98 -23.49
C GLY A 23 14.82 29.63 -23.13
N ILE A 24 14.31 30.09 -21.99
CA ILE A 24 12.91 29.95 -21.58
C ILE A 24 12.27 31.32 -21.37
N CYS A 25 12.86 32.14 -20.50
CA CYS A 25 12.34 33.46 -20.12
C CYS A 25 13.47 34.39 -19.66
N THR A 26 13.14 35.54 -19.08
CA THR A 26 14.14 36.45 -18.51
C THR A 26 14.45 36.05 -17.07
N GLN A 27 15.67 36.34 -16.59
CA GLN A 27 16.02 36.19 -15.18
C GLN A 27 15.03 36.96 -14.28
N VAL A 28 14.57 38.14 -14.72
CA VAL A 28 13.58 38.95 -13.99
C VAL A 28 12.27 38.18 -13.81
N THR A 29 11.82 37.43 -14.81
CA THR A 29 10.62 36.57 -14.72
C THR A 29 10.78 35.51 -13.63
N VAL A 30 11.91 34.80 -13.58
CA VAL A 30 12.21 33.83 -12.52
C VAL A 30 12.30 34.52 -11.16
N SER A 31 12.94 35.69 -11.08
CA SER A 31 13.08 36.44 -9.83
C SER A 31 11.75 36.91 -9.27
N ARG A 32 10.85 37.42 -10.12
CA ARG A 32 9.50 37.84 -9.71
C ARG A 32 8.62 36.65 -9.31
N PHE A 33 8.78 35.52 -9.97
CA PHE A 33 8.13 34.28 -9.58
C PHE A 33 8.60 33.83 -8.19
N GLU A 34 9.91 33.74 -7.96
CA GLU A 34 10.48 33.26 -6.69
C GLU A 34 10.24 34.24 -5.52
N LYS A 35 10.33 35.56 -5.73
CA LYS A 35 10.24 36.54 -4.64
C LYS A 35 8.82 37.04 -4.37
N ASN A 36 8.05 37.29 -5.43
CA ASN A 36 6.78 38.02 -5.33
C ASN A 36 5.57 37.14 -5.66
N GLY A 37 5.79 35.86 -5.95
CA GLY A 37 4.74 34.94 -6.35
C GLY A 37 4.07 35.26 -7.69
N GLN A 38 4.69 36.09 -8.53
CA GLN A 38 4.13 36.41 -9.83
C GLN A 38 4.27 35.21 -10.77
N VAL A 39 3.16 34.49 -10.94
CA VAL A 39 3.12 33.28 -11.75
C VAL A 39 3.37 33.64 -13.22
N PRO A 40 4.39 33.05 -13.87
CA PRO A 40 4.59 33.22 -15.29
C PRO A 40 3.49 32.48 -16.07
N THR A 41 3.47 32.63 -17.40
CA THR A 41 2.55 31.84 -18.23
C THR A 41 2.76 30.34 -18.00
N LEU A 42 1.69 29.53 -18.12
CA LEU A 42 1.76 28.08 -17.93
C LEU A 42 2.86 27.43 -18.79
N LYS A 43 3.04 27.92 -20.03
CA LYS A 43 4.11 27.47 -20.93
C LYS A 43 5.51 27.68 -20.33
N ILE A 44 5.77 28.87 -19.79
CA ILE A 44 7.05 29.18 -19.12
C ILE A 44 7.20 28.33 -17.85
N LEU A 45 6.14 28.21 -17.05
CA LEU A 45 6.16 27.43 -15.81
C LEU A 45 6.53 25.96 -16.08
N ILE A 46 5.88 25.32 -17.05
CA ILE A 46 6.18 23.94 -17.47
C ILE A 46 7.63 23.81 -17.94
N GLN A 47 8.13 24.75 -18.76
CA GLN A 47 9.49 24.70 -19.25
C GLN A 47 10.53 24.83 -18.12
N LEU A 48 10.27 25.68 -17.12
CA LEU A 48 11.13 25.82 -15.94
C LEU A 48 11.08 24.55 -15.08
N CYS A 49 9.89 24.01 -14.83
CA CYS A 49 9.67 22.74 -14.12
C CYS A 49 10.43 21.58 -14.77
N ASN A 50 10.32 21.44 -16.08
CA ASN A 50 11.01 20.38 -16.84
C ASN A 50 12.53 20.49 -16.70
N ARG A 51 13.09 21.72 -16.70
CA ARG A 51 14.52 21.93 -16.49
C ARG A 51 14.99 21.57 -15.08
N LEU A 52 14.12 21.70 -14.09
CA LEU A 52 14.38 21.31 -12.71
C LEU A 52 14.11 19.82 -12.44
N GLU A 53 13.58 19.09 -13.43
CA GLU A 53 12.95 17.77 -13.26
C GLU A 53 12.02 17.78 -12.04
N LEU A 54 11.16 18.79 -12.02
CA LEU A 54 10.14 18.99 -10.99
C LEU A 54 8.78 18.79 -11.66
N PRO A 55 8.06 17.70 -11.36
CA PRO A 55 6.69 17.53 -11.81
C PRO A 55 5.85 18.77 -11.49
N LEU A 56 5.10 19.28 -12.47
CA LEU A 56 4.29 20.49 -12.28
C LEU A 56 3.31 20.35 -11.11
N GLY A 57 2.80 19.13 -10.88
CA GLY A 57 1.91 18.80 -9.76
C GLY A 57 2.51 19.11 -8.39
N GLU A 58 3.83 18.96 -8.18
CA GLU A 58 4.48 19.28 -6.91
C GLU A 58 4.42 20.78 -6.55
N LEU A 59 4.16 21.65 -7.53
CA LEU A 59 3.96 23.08 -7.27
C LEU A 59 2.57 23.40 -6.74
N PHE A 60 1.61 22.47 -6.81
CA PHE A 60 0.25 22.72 -6.37
C PHE A 60 -0.05 21.86 -5.15
N PRO A 61 0.25 22.35 -3.93
CA PRO A 61 -0.08 21.61 -2.73
C PRO A 61 -1.59 21.36 -2.71
N ARG A 62 -1.99 20.16 -2.30
CA ARG A 62 -3.40 19.80 -2.09
C ARG A 62 -4.00 20.80 -1.08
N VAL A 63 -4.86 21.70 -1.57
CA VAL A 63 -5.41 22.80 -0.77
C VAL A 63 -6.23 22.22 0.38
N GLY A 64 -5.95 22.64 1.61
CA GLY A 64 -6.65 22.18 2.82
C GLY A 64 -5.96 21.04 3.58
N ILE A 65 -4.85 20.50 3.07
CA ILE A 65 -4.07 19.46 3.76
C ILE A 65 -3.03 20.08 4.69
N LYS A 66 -3.08 19.74 5.98
CA LYS A 66 -2.21 20.33 7.02
C LYS A 66 -0.74 19.91 6.89
N GLN A 67 -0.46 18.69 6.45
CA GLN A 67 0.88 18.10 6.39
C GLN A 67 1.12 17.32 5.09
N PRO A 68 1.17 18.01 3.92
CA PRO A 68 1.18 17.36 2.62
C PRO A 68 2.41 16.47 2.37
N GLU A 69 3.58 16.85 2.88
CA GLU A 69 4.80 16.04 2.71
C GLU A 69 4.76 14.73 3.50
N ILE A 70 4.12 14.72 4.68
CA ILE A 70 3.93 13.49 5.46
C ILE A 70 2.90 12.61 4.78
N LEU A 71 1.81 13.20 4.28
CA LEU A 71 0.80 12.48 3.52
C LEU A 71 1.40 11.79 2.29
N GLU A 72 2.19 12.49 1.47
CA GLU A 72 2.85 11.90 0.30
C GLU A 72 3.74 10.70 0.68
N LYS A 73 4.47 10.79 1.81
CA LYS A 73 5.24 9.66 2.33
C LYS A 73 4.35 8.51 2.80
N MET A 74 3.20 8.77 3.43
CA MET A 74 2.26 7.71 3.83
C MET A 74 1.66 7.01 2.61
N GLU A 75 1.26 7.76 1.59
CA GLU A 75 0.75 7.21 0.33
C GLU A 75 1.79 6.30 -0.35
N GLU A 76 3.06 6.73 -0.38
CA GLU A 76 4.17 5.93 -0.89
C GLU A 76 4.44 4.68 -0.03
N ALA A 77 4.37 4.81 1.29
CA ALA A 77 4.51 3.69 2.22
C ALA A 77 3.38 2.66 2.04
N GLU A 78 2.12 3.10 1.94
CA GLU A 78 0.96 2.24 1.70
C GLU A 78 1.08 1.49 0.37
N PHE A 79 1.58 2.16 -0.67
CA PHE A 79 1.90 1.51 -1.93
C PHE A 79 2.88 0.34 -1.76
N PHE A 80 3.99 0.55 -1.02
CA PHE A 80 4.96 -0.52 -0.75
C PHE A 80 4.41 -1.65 0.12
N LEU A 81 3.47 -1.36 1.02
CA LEU A 81 2.75 -2.41 1.76
C LEU A 81 1.95 -3.32 0.81
N ILE A 82 1.21 -2.71 -0.12
CA ILE A 82 0.34 -3.41 -1.09
C ILE A 82 1.15 -4.26 -2.06
N THR A 83 2.32 -3.76 -2.49
CA THR A 83 3.24 -4.48 -3.39
C THR A 83 4.15 -5.48 -2.69
N SER A 84 4.04 -5.61 -1.36
CA SER A 84 4.88 -6.49 -0.53
C SER A 84 6.37 -6.12 -0.50
N GLU A 85 6.67 -4.83 -0.71
CA GLU A 85 8.01 -4.24 -0.66
C GLU A 85 8.31 -3.71 0.75
N HIS A 86 8.35 -4.62 1.73
CA HIS A 86 8.36 -4.30 3.15
C HIS A 86 9.60 -3.52 3.63
N ASP A 87 10.76 -3.71 2.98
CA ASP A 87 12.00 -3.00 3.32
C ASP A 87 11.92 -1.51 2.92
N GLN A 88 11.33 -1.22 1.76
CA GLN A 88 11.06 0.13 1.28
C GLN A 88 10.05 0.83 2.21
N LEU A 89 8.95 0.15 2.55
CA LEU A 89 7.98 0.61 3.53
C LEU A 89 8.66 0.98 4.87
N GLN A 90 9.49 0.09 5.43
CA GLN A 90 10.18 0.37 6.69
C GLN A 90 11.11 1.59 6.57
N THR A 91 11.80 1.72 5.44
CA THR A 91 12.71 2.84 5.16
C THR A 91 11.96 4.16 5.14
N ILE A 92 10.78 4.21 4.53
CA ILE A 92 9.95 5.42 4.53
C ILE A 92 9.50 5.76 5.94
N LEU A 93 8.92 4.81 6.67
CA LEU A 93 8.39 5.06 8.02
C LEU A 93 9.47 5.57 8.99
N LYS A 94 10.70 5.03 8.91
CA LYS A 94 11.85 5.52 9.70
C LYS A 94 12.22 6.98 9.42
N ASN A 95 11.94 7.48 8.21
CA ASN A 95 12.25 8.83 7.77
C ASN A 95 11.09 9.81 7.95
N ILE A 96 9.99 9.37 8.57
CA ILE A 96 8.89 10.25 8.97
C ILE A 96 9.17 10.72 10.40
N PRO A 97 9.27 12.04 10.65
CA PRO A 97 9.43 12.56 11.99
C PRO A 97 8.13 12.36 12.78
N PHE A 98 8.02 11.25 13.50
CA PHE A 98 6.80 10.83 14.19
C PHE A 98 6.25 11.92 15.12
N ASP A 99 7.13 12.60 15.88
CA ASP A 99 6.75 13.68 16.81
C ASP A 99 6.16 14.91 16.11
N GLU A 100 6.32 15.02 14.79
CA GLU A 100 5.74 16.10 13.98
C GLU A 100 4.36 15.74 13.41
N ILE A 101 3.90 14.48 13.51
CA ILE A 101 2.57 14.08 13.05
C ILE A 101 1.51 14.64 14.01
N LYS A 102 0.80 15.67 13.57
CA LYS A 102 -0.23 16.37 14.37
C LYS A 102 -1.65 16.08 13.89
N ASP A 103 -1.77 15.63 12.65
CA ASP A 103 -3.05 15.23 12.09
C ASP A 103 -3.41 13.80 12.55
N SER A 104 -4.55 13.67 13.24
CA SER A 104 -5.03 12.39 13.74
C SER A 104 -5.27 11.36 12.63
N GLN A 105 -5.59 11.78 11.40
CA GLN A 105 -5.78 10.85 10.29
C GLN A 105 -4.43 10.28 9.81
N LEU A 106 -3.38 11.10 9.81
CA LEU A 106 -2.03 10.64 9.51
C LEU A 106 -1.47 9.72 10.62
N LEU A 107 -1.91 9.89 11.87
CA LEU A 107 -1.57 8.95 12.96
C LEU A 107 -2.19 7.57 12.72
N LEU A 108 -3.44 7.51 12.26
CA LEU A 108 -4.08 6.24 11.87
C LEU A 108 -3.27 5.53 10.78
N GLU A 109 -2.94 6.25 9.70
CA GLU A 109 -2.14 5.72 8.59
C GLU A 109 -0.79 5.21 9.08
N TYR A 110 -0.10 6.01 9.90
CA TYR A 110 1.19 5.61 10.45
C TYR A 110 1.11 4.33 11.28
N TYR A 111 0.18 4.24 12.24
CA TYR A 111 0.09 3.07 13.12
C TYR A 111 -0.32 1.80 12.37
N TYR A 112 -1.22 1.91 11.40
CA TYR A 112 -1.59 0.81 10.52
C TYR A 112 -0.36 0.31 9.74
N LEU A 113 0.32 1.19 9.00
CA LEU A 113 1.49 0.82 8.20
C LEU A 113 2.62 0.26 9.06
N GLN A 114 2.85 0.87 10.22
CA GLN A 114 3.85 0.42 11.20
C GLN A 114 3.51 -0.98 11.74
N GLY A 115 2.26 -1.23 12.13
CA GLY A 115 1.85 -2.53 12.66
C GLY A 115 2.05 -3.66 11.65
N PHE A 116 1.66 -3.45 10.39
CA PHE A 116 1.85 -4.47 9.35
C PHE A 116 3.32 -4.72 9.03
N VAL A 117 4.15 -3.68 8.88
CA VAL A 117 5.58 -3.89 8.61
C VAL A 117 6.29 -4.60 9.77
N MET A 118 5.90 -4.32 11.02
CA MET A 118 6.42 -5.02 12.19
C MET A 118 6.14 -6.52 12.15
N ILE A 119 4.93 -6.93 11.74
CA ILE A 119 4.60 -8.35 11.55
C ILE A 119 5.54 -8.97 10.52
N PHE A 120 5.70 -8.35 9.34
CA PHE A 120 6.56 -8.90 8.27
C PHE A 120 8.03 -8.97 8.67
N GLN A 121 8.47 -8.12 9.59
CA GLN A 121 9.84 -8.10 10.10
C GLN A 121 10.09 -9.00 11.31
N ASN A 122 9.11 -9.81 11.71
CA ASN A 122 9.20 -10.68 12.88
C ASN A 122 9.45 -9.88 14.19
N ALA A 123 8.84 -8.70 14.32
CA ALA A 123 8.81 -8.00 15.60
C ALA A 123 8.05 -8.83 16.65
N SER A 124 8.25 -8.52 17.93
CA SER A 124 7.58 -9.25 19.00
C SER A 124 6.06 -9.09 18.92
N LEU A 125 5.32 -10.12 19.34
CA LEU A 125 3.86 -10.08 19.45
C LEU A 125 3.41 -8.85 20.26
N MET A 126 4.04 -8.60 21.42
CA MET A 126 3.66 -7.51 22.31
C MET A 126 3.81 -6.13 21.64
N ASP A 127 4.88 -5.91 20.88
CA ASP A 127 5.08 -4.65 20.17
C ASP A 127 4.07 -4.46 19.04
N CYS A 128 3.73 -5.54 18.32
CA CYS A 128 2.69 -5.51 17.29
C CYS A 128 1.32 -5.18 17.90
N LEU A 129 0.93 -5.88 18.98
CA LEU A 129 -0.32 -5.65 19.68
C LEU A 129 -0.42 -4.22 20.19
N PHE A 130 0.63 -3.73 20.87
CA PHE A 130 0.66 -2.35 21.36
C PHE A 130 0.53 -1.31 20.22
N THR A 131 1.07 -1.61 19.04
CA THR A 131 0.93 -0.74 17.87
C THR A 131 -0.51 -0.70 17.35
N PHE A 132 -1.18 -1.85 17.25
CA PHE A 132 -2.58 -1.90 16.86
C PHE A 132 -3.55 -1.39 17.95
N GLU A 133 -3.18 -1.47 19.23
CA GLU A 133 -3.94 -0.83 20.31
C GLU A 133 -3.93 0.69 20.19
N LYS A 134 -2.78 1.30 19.86
CA LYS A 134 -2.72 2.74 19.56
C LYS A 134 -3.61 3.10 18.36
N LEU A 135 -3.62 2.26 17.33
CA LEU A 135 -4.52 2.43 16.17
C LEU A 135 -6.00 2.39 16.59
N LEU A 136 -6.40 1.39 17.37
CA LEU A 136 -7.77 1.26 17.88
C LEU A 136 -8.17 2.42 18.80
N PHE A 137 -7.24 2.96 19.58
CA PHE A 137 -7.52 4.13 20.43
C PHE A 137 -7.72 5.40 19.60
N GLU A 138 -6.89 5.61 18.58
CA GLU A 138 -7.00 6.79 17.72
C GLU A 138 -8.24 6.74 16.82
N GLU A 139 -8.62 5.54 16.36
CA GLU A 139 -9.75 5.31 15.44
C GLU A 139 -11.11 5.70 16.04
N GLN A 140 -11.27 5.60 17.37
CA GLN A 140 -12.52 5.96 18.07
C GLN A 140 -12.97 7.42 17.85
N LYS A 141 -12.08 8.28 17.34
CA LYS A 141 -12.37 9.66 16.99
C LYS A 141 -13.07 9.82 15.64
N TYR A 142 -13.23 8.73 14.88
CA TYR A 142 -13.70 8.71 13.50
C TYR A 142 -14.90 7.79 13.33
N THR A 143 -15.63 7.99 12.21
CA THR A 143 -16.79 7.17 11.86
C THR A 143 -16.46 6.04 10.87
N SER A 144 -15.26 6.02 10.30
CA SER A 144 -14.85 5.00 9.33
C SER A 144 -14.21 3.82 10.04
N ASP A 145 -14.87 2.68 9.95
CA ASP A 145 -14.49 1.45 10.64
C ASP A 145 -13.28 0.73 10.02
N ILE A 146 -12.78 1.18 8.84
CA ILE A 146 -11.73 0.46 8.11
C ILE A 146 -10.45 0.28 8.92
N TYR A 147 -10.05 1.27 9.71
CA TYR A 147 -8.87 1.19 10.56
C TYR A 147 -9.05 0.20 11.73
N ARG A 148 -10.28 0.06 12.24
CA ARG A 148 -10.61 -0.98 13.21
C ARG A 148 -10.48 -2.38 12.60
N LEU A 149 -10.96 -2.56 11.36
CA LEU A 149 -10.81 -3.82 10.63
C LEU A 149 -9.34 -4.15 10.36
N LEU A 150 -8.56 -3.17 9.90
CA LEU A 150 -7.11 -3.31 9.72
C LEU A 150 -6.39 -3.69 11.02
N ALA A 151 -6.76 -3.07 12.14
CA ALA A 151 -6.20 -3.39 13.44
C ALA A 151 -6.51 -4.83 13.85
N PHE A 152 -7.77 -5.27 13.73
CA PHE A 152 -8.14 -6.65 14.04
C PHE A 152 -7.46 -7.66 13.10
N THR A 153 -7.33 -7.37 11.80
CA THR A 153 -6.56 -8.19 10.87
C THR A 153 -5.10 -8.30 11.31
N GLY A 154 -4.45 -7.18 11.62
CA GLY A 154 -3.06 -7.15 12.07
C GLY A 154 -2.84 -7.91 13.38
N ILE A 155 -3.72 -7.73 14.37
CA ILE A 155 -3.70 -8.49 15.63
C ILE A 155 -3.87 -9.99 15.36
N GLY A 156 -4.83 -10.36 14.51
CA GLY A 156 -5.05 -11.75 14.10
C GLY A 156 -3.81 -12.38 13.48
N MET A 157 -3.17 -11.67 12.55
CA MET A 157 -1.91 -12.09 11.93
C MET A 157 -0.78 -12.25 12.95
N ALA A 158 -0.64 -11.31 13.89
CA ALA A 158 0.40 -11.36 14.92
C ALA A 158 0.22 -12.59 15.83
N TYR A 159 -1.01 -12.90 16.27
CA TYR A 159 -1.29 -14.12 17.03
C TYR A 159 -1.06 -15.39 16.21
N ALA A 160 -1.50 -15.42 14.95
CA ALA A 160 -1.32 -16.59 14.08
C ALA A 160 0.16 -16.94 13.91
N LYS A 161 1.01 -15.93 13.78
CA LYS A 161 2.46 -16.09 13.64
C LYS A 161 3.13 -16.74 14.85
N GLU A 162 2.62 -16.49 16.06
CA GLU A 162 3.10 -17.13 17.29
C GLU A 162 2.42 -18.49 17.56
N GLY A 163 1.59 -18.98 16.63
CA GLY A 163 0.85 -20.24 16.78
C GLY A 163 -0.38 -20.14 17.67
N GLU A 164 -0.79 -18.94 18.07
CA GLU A 164 -1.97 -18.69 18.92
C GLU A 164 -3.25 -18.65 18.08
N ILE A 165 -3.56 -19.77 17.41
CA ILE A 165 -4.60 -19.86 16.36
C ILE A 165 -6.00 -19.49 16.86
N GLU A 166 -6.39 -19.93 18.07
CA GLU A 166 -7.71 -19.59 18.63
C GLU A 166 -7.88 -18.07 18.84
N LYS A 167 -6.82 -17.40 19.30
CA LYS A 167 -6.82 -15.93 19.46
C LYS A 167 -6.85 -15.25 18.11
N ALA A 168 -6.06 -15.73 17.15
CA ALA A 168 -6.08 -15.20 15.79
C ALA A 168 -7.49 -15.26 15.18
N GLU A 169 -8.12 -16.43 15.26
CA GLU A 169 -9.46 -16.67 14.75
C GLU A 169 -10.51 -15.76 15.40
N PHE A 170 -10.41 -15.49 16.70
CA PHE A 170 -11.31 -14.55 17.37
C PHE A 170 -11.29 -13.16 16.70
N TYR A 171 -10.12 -12.66 16.33
CA TYR A 171 -10.00 -11.36 15.65
C TYR A 171 -10.42 -11.44 14.18
N PHE A 172 -10.05 -12.49 13.45
CA PHE A 172 -10.49 -12.68 12.06
C PHE A 172 -12.02 -12.83 11.95
N ASN A 173 -12.68 -13.46 12.91
CA ASN A 173 -14.14 -13.54 12.96
C ASN A 173 -14.83 -12.19 13.20
N LYS A 174 -14.19 -11.26 13.93
CA LYS A 174 -14.70 -9.88 14.04
C LYS A 174 -14.63 -9.16 12.71
N VAL A 175 -13.50 -9.29 12.01
CA VAL A 175 -13.30 -8.72 10.68
C VAL A 175 -14.33 -9.26 9.69
N PHE A 176 -14.49 -10.58 9.63
CA PHE A 176 -15.39 -11.24 8.69
C PHE A 176 -16.84 -10.77 8.80
N LYS A 177 -17.33 -10.51 10.01
CA LYS A 177 -18.70 -10.02 10.25
C LYS A 177 -18.96 -8.62 9.71
N GLU A 178 -17.92 -7.79 9.64
CA GLU A 178 -18.04 -6.36 9.31
C GLU A 178 -17.59 -6.06 7.88
N ILE A 179 -16.64 -6.82 7.32
CA ILE A 179 -16.01 -6.49 6.03
C ILE A 179 -16.95 -6.55 4.83
N TYR A 180 -17.97 -7.42 4.84
CA TYR A 180 -18.99 -7.49 3.78
C TYR A 180 -20.00 -6.34 3.83
N LEU A 181 -20.11 -5.66 4.98
CA LEU A 181 -21.00 -4.51 5.16
C LEU A 181 -20.28 -3.19 4.88
N TYR A 182 -18.96 -3.22 4.79
CA TYR A 182 -18.16 -2.02 4.54
C TYR A 182 -18.36 -1.53 3.10
N THR A 183 -18.72 -0.25 2.95
CA THR A 183 -18.89 0.39 1.64
C THR A 183 -17.60 1.11 1.26
N ILE A 184 -16.96 0.67 0.17
CA ILE A 184 -15.77 1.33 -0.40
C ILE A 184 -16.16 2.71 -0.93
N GLN A 185 -15.50 3.77 -0.44
CA GLN A 185 -15.78 5.16 -0.87
C GLN A 185 -14.63 5.77 -1.67
N SER A 186 -13.43 5.20 -1.59
CA SER A 186 -12.24 5.71 -2.27
C SER A 186 -11.28 4.60 -2.73
N MET A 187 -10.24 5.01 -3.45
CA MET A 187 -9.17 4.11 -3.87
C MET A 187 -8.37 3.60 -2.65
N GLU A 188 -8.13 4.46 -1.67
CA GLU A 188 -7.45 4.10 -0.42
C GLU A 188 -8.27 3.06 0.36
N ASP A 189 -9.59 3.23 0.44
CA ASP A 189 -10.48 2.23 1.02
C ASP A 189 -10.39 0.90 0.28
N THR A 190 -10.35 0.94 -1.05
CA THR A 190 -10.22 -0.27 -1.89
C THR A 190 -8.96 -1.05 -1.50
N TRP A 191 -7.83 -0.37 -1.38
CA TRP A 191 -6.56 -1.01 -0.99
C TRP A 191 -6.61 -1.61 0.42
N ARG A 192 -7.21 -0.91 1.37
CA ARG A 192 -7.32 -1.35 2.76
C ARG A 192 -8.28 -2.53 2.90
N VAL A 193 -9.43 -2.50 2.23
CA VAL A 193 -10.37 -3.63 2.17
C VAL A 193 -9.70 -4.84 1.53
N LEU A 194 -8.98 -4.67 0.42
CA LEU A 194 -8.23 -5.77 -0.21
C LEU A 194 -7.18 -6.35 0.72
N ASN A 195 -6.46 -5.52 1.48
CA ASN A 195 -5.51 -5.98 2.49
C ASN A 195 -6.21 -6.87 3.53
N VAL A 196 -7.31 -6.37 4.10
CA VAL A 196 -8.12 -7.07 5.09
C VAL A 196 -8.61 -8.42 4.56
N VAL A 197 -9.32 -8.42 3.42
CA VAL A 197 -9.93 -9.62 2.84
C VAL A 197 -8.86 -10.64 2.45
N PHE A 198 -7.78 -10.21 1.80
CA PHE A 198 -6.68 -11.10 1.41
C PHE A 198 -6.07 -11.80 2.62
N HIS A 199 -5.75 -11.06 3.69
CA HIS A 199 -5.12 -11.65 4.87
C HIS A 199 -6.09 -12.54 5.67
N CYS A 200 -7.40 -12.26 5.66
CA CYS A 200 -8.40 -13.21 6.15
C CYS A 200 -8.38 -14.51 5.34
N GLY A 201 -8.39 -14.42 4.00
CA GLY A 201 -8.35 -15.58 3.12
C GLY A 201 -7.12 -16.45 3.36
N VAL A 202 -5.93 -15.84 3.49
CA VAL A 202 -4.69 -16.55 3.82
C VAL A 202 -4.76 -17.25 5.17
N PHE A 203 -5.31 -16.59 6.21
CA PHE A 203 -5.45 -17.20 7.53
C PHE A 203 -6.33 -18.46 7.51
N TYR A 204 -7.49 -18.41 6.85
CA TYR A 204 -8.35 -19.59 6.74
C TYR A 204 -7.71 -20.71 5.90
N ALA A 205 -6.91 -20.36 4.87
CA ALA A 205 -6.12 -21.36 4.14
C ALA A 205 -5.11 -22.07 5.05
N GLU A 206 -4.37 -21.32 5.88
CA GLU A 206 -3.38 -21.88 6.81
C GLU A 206 -4.03 -22.76 7.89
N LYS A 207 -5.27 -22.44 8.29
CA LYS A 207 -6.08 -23.26 9.19
C LYS A 207 -6.64 -24.53 8.51
N GLY A 208 -6.63 -24.60 7.17
CA GLY A 208 -7.21 -25.69 6.39
C GLY A 208 -8.71 -25.53 6.09
N ASP A 209 -9.31 -24.38 6.41
CA ASP A 209 -10.67 -24.01 6.01
C ASP A 209 -10.63 -23.40 4.59
N LEU A 210 -10.44 -24.27 3.61
CA LEU A 210 -10.19 -23.89 2.22
C LEU A 210 -11.43 -23.29 1.55
N GLU A 211 -12.64 -23.73 1.94
CA GLU A 211 -13.90 -23.16 1.44
C GLU A 211 -14.05 -21.68 1.84
N THR A 212 -13.83 -21.35 3.12
CA THR A 212 -13.88 -19.96 3.59
C THR A 212 -12.75 -19.13 2.97
N SER A 213 -11.58 -19.73 2.81
CA SER A 213 -10.44 -19.09 2.13
C SER A 213 -10.77 -18.73 0.69
N ASP A 214 -11.26 -19.69 -0.10
CA ASP A 214 -11.59 -19.49 -1.51
C ASP A 214 -12.65 -18.40 -1.67
N ALA A 215 -13.71 -18.43 -0.86
CA ALA A 215 -14.77 -17.40 -0.89
C ALA A 215 -14.21 -15.97 -0.65
N LEU A 216 -13.31 -15.82 0.33
CA LEU A 216 -12.66 -14.52 0.61
C LEU A 216 -11.73 -14.08 -0.52
N LEU A 217 -10.95 -15.01 -1.09
CA LEU A 217 -10.01 -14.70 -2.16
C LEU A 217 -10.73 -14.37 -3.47
N GLU A 218 -11.81 -15.07 -3.80
CA GLU A 218 -12.70 -14.74 -4.91
C GLU A 218 -13.36 -13.37 -4.72
N TYR A 219 -13.79 -13.04 -3.49
CA TYR A 219 -14.30 -11.70 -3.17
C TYR A 219 -13.23 -10.63 -3.38
N ALA A 220 -11.97 -10.87 -2.96
CA ALA A 220 -10.87 -9.96 -3.25
C ALA A 220 -10.61 -9.79 -4.76
N ILE A 221 -10.76 -10.86 -5.56
CA ILE A 221 -10.67 -10.79 -7.02
C ILE A 221 -11.81 -9.95 -7.62
N SER A 222 -13.04 -10.09 -7.11
CA SER A 222 -14.19 -9.26 -7.52
C SER A 222 -13.90 -7.78 -7.27
N ILE A 223 -13.46 -7.43 -6.06
CA ILE A 223 -13.10 -6.04 -5.71
C ILE A 223 -12.00 -5.52 -6.64
N CYS A 224 -10.98 -6.34 -6.95
CA CYS A 224 -9.92 -5.97 -7.89
C CYS A 224 -10.48 -5.65 -9.28
N SER A 225 -11.39 -6.50 -9.77
CA SER A 225 -12.04 -6.35 -11.08
C SER A 225 -12.88 -5.08 -11.15
N ASP A 226 -13.77 -4.89 -10.16
CA ASP A 226 -14.75 -3.79 -10.11
C ASP A 226 -14.08 -2.42 -9.96
N ASN A 227 -12.92 -2.36 -9.29
CA ASN A 227 -12.17 -1.12 -9.05
C ASN A 227 -10.94 -0.96 -9.96
N HIS A 228 -10.73 -1.90 -10.90
CA HIS A 228 -9.60 -1.90 -11.83
C HIS A 228 -8.21 -1.83 -11.16
N VAL A 229 -8.04 -2.57 -10.05
CA VAL A 229 -6.76 -2.67 -9.33
C VAL A 229 -6.18 -4.07 -9.45
N THR A 230 -4.86 -4.16 -9.60
CA THR A 230 -4.20 -5.41 -10.00
C THR A 230 -3.29 -6.02 -8.95
N TYR A 231 -2.88 -5.27 -7.91
CA TYR A 231 -1.83 -5.71 -6.97
C TYR A 231 -2.20 -6.97 -6.18
N TYR A 232 -3.40 -7.00 -5.58
CA TYR A 232 -3.90 -8.15 -4.83
C TYR A 232 -4.40 -9.28 -5.73
N LEU A 233 -4.79 -8.99 -6.98
CA LEU A 233 -5.29 -9.97 -7.94
C LEU A 233 -4.32 -11.14 -8.14
N ALA A 234 -3.03 -10.83 -8.34
CA ALA A 234 -1.99 -11.84 -8.50
C ALA A 234 -1.79 -12.69 -7.24
N ARG A 235 -1.83 -12.05 -6.08
CA ARG A 235 -1.61 -12.71 -4.77
C ARG A 235 -2.79 -13.62 -4.42
N ALA A 236 -4.02 -13.15 -4.66
CA ALA A 236 -5.23 -13.93 -4.43
C ALA A 236 -5.30 -15.16 -5.35
N ALA A 237 -5.07 -14.98 -6.65
CA ALA A 237 -5.01 -16.10 -7.60
C ALA A 237 -3.92 -17.12 -7.24
N PHE A 238 -2.75 -16.66 -6.76
CA PHE A 238 -1.71 -17.57 -6.30
C PHE A 238 -2.13 -18.36 -5.05
N GLN A 239 -2.82 -17.72 -4.10
CA GLN A 239 -3.32 -18.41 -2.92
C GLN A 239 -4.43 -19.40 -3.28
N LEU A 240 -5.34 -19.07 -4.21
CA LEU A 240 -6.32 -20.03 -4.75
C LEU A 240 -5.64 -21.25 -5.39
N ALA A 241 -4.54 -21.05 -6.11
CA ALA A 241 -3.77 -22.16 -6.65
C ALA A 241 -3.17 -23.06 -5.56
N LYS A 242 -2.72 -22.46 -4.44
CA LYS A 242 -2.25 -23.22 -3.27
C LYS A 242 -3.38 -23.98 -2.58
N ASN A 243 -4.56 -23.37 -2.45
CA ASN A 243 -5.74 -24.02 -1.88
C ASN A 243 -6.16 -25.20 -2.75
N ALA A 244 -6.27 -25.01 -4.07
CA ALA A 244 -6.59 -26.07 -5.01
C ALA A 244 -5.58 -27.23 -4.97
N LEU A 245 -4.30 -26.93 -4.76
CA LEU A 245 -3.28 -27.96 -4.54
C LEU A 245 -3.48 -28.73 -3.23
N ALA A 246 -3.87 -28.04 -2.15
CA ALA A 246 -4.15 -28.67 -0.86
C ALA A 246 -5.43 -29.52 -0.88
N GLU A 247 -6.40 -29.17 -1.71
CA GLU A 247 -7.62 -29.97 -1.97
C GLU A 247 -7.40 -31.12 -2.96
N GLU A 248 -6.19 -31.29 -3.47
CA GLU A 248 -5.87 -32.30 -4.49
C GLU A 248 -6.75 -32.18 -5.76
N LYS A 249 -7.10 -30.94 -6.15
CA LYS A 249 -7.84 -30.66 -7.39
C LYS A 249 -7.02 -31.15 -8.62
N PRO A 250 -7.68 -31.39 -9.77
CA PRO A 250 -6.99 -31.82 -10.98
C PRO A 250 -5.82 -30.90 -11.35
N GLN A 251 -4.68 -31.50 -11.71
CA GLN A 251 -3.45 -30.77 -12.03
C GLN A 251 -3.67 -29.67 -13.09
N GLU A 252 -4.53 -29.92 -14.08
CA GLU A 252 -4.88 -28.93 -15.11
C GLU A 252 -5.47 -27.65 -14.50
N GLN A 253 -6.42 -27.78 -13.56
CA GLN A 253 -7.06 -26.66 -12.87
C GLN A 253 -6.06 -25.87 -12.02
N ILE A 254 -5.15 -26.56 -11.32
CA ILE A 254 -4.11 -25.90 -10.52
C ILE A 254 -3.15 -25.12 -11.43
N LEU A 255 -2.76 -25.71 -12.57
CA LEU A 255 -1.87 -25.07 -13.54
C LEU A 255 -2.53 -23.88 -14.25
N GLU A 256 -3.84 -23.89 -14.44
CA GLU A 256 -4.60 -22.75 -14.95
C GLU A 256 -4.56 -21.58 -13.95
N LEU A 257 -4.89 -21.83 -12.67
CA LEU A 257 -4.80 -20.80 -11.62
C LEU A 257 -3.39 -20.22 -11.48
N LEU A 258 -2.34 -21.04 -11.61
CA LEU A 258 -0.96 -20.56 -11.60
C LEU A 258 -0.61 -19.72 -12.84
N GLN A 259 -1.21 -20.00 -13.99
CA GLN A 259 -1.02 -19.19 -15.20
C GLN A 259 -1.64 -17.81 -15.04
N ASP A 260 -2.84 -17.72 -14.48
CA ASP A 260 -3.52 -16.47 -14.17
C ASP A 260 -2.71 -15.64 -13.17
N ALA A 261 -2.32 -16.25 -12.04
CA ALA A 261 -1.48 -15.62 -11.04
C ALA A 261 -0.18 -15.07 -11.65
N ARG A 262 0.45 -15.82 -12.57
CA ARG A 262 1.66 -15.40 -13.27
C ARG A 262 1.42 -14.24 -14.23
N ALA A 263 0.30 -14.24 -14.96
CA ALA A 263 -0.06 -13.15 -15.87
C ALA A 263 -0.23 -11.84 -15.09
N TYR A 264 -0.99 -11.88 -13.99
CA TYR A 264 -1.20 -10.73 -13.11
C TYR A 264 0.11 -10.25 -12.46
N ALA A 265 0.94 -11.17 -11.97
CA ALA A 265 2.23 -10.82 -11.36
C ALA A 265 3.17 -10.13 -12.36
N LYS A 266 3.16 -10.52 -13.65
CA LYS A 266 3.94 -9.85 -14.70
C LYS A 266 3.48 -8.42 -14.95
N ILE A 267 2.17 -8.18 -15.01
CA ILE A 267 1.60 -6.84 -15.20
C ILE A 267 2.09 -5.90 -14.08
N ASN A 268 2.09 -6.40 -12.84
CA ASN A 268 2.54 -5.64 -11.67
C ASN A 268 4.06 -5.60 -11.48
N LYS A 269 4.84 -6.29 -12.33
CA LYS A 269 6.29 -6.47 -12.17
C LYS A 269 6.68 -7.04 -10.79
N ASN A 270 5.81 -7.85 -10.18
CA ASN A 270 6.04 -8.45 -8.87
C ASN A 270 7.03 -9.62 -8.98
N ARG A 271 8.32 -9.33 -8.87
CA ARG A 271 9.40 -10.32 -9.05
C ARG A 271 9.37 -11.42 -7.99
N ILE A 272 9.10 -11.05 -6.74
CA ILE A 272 9.03 -11.97 -5.60
C ILE A 272 7.94 -13.03 -5.85
N LEU A 273 6.75 -12.60 -6.27
CA LEU A 273 5.66 -13.51 -6.55
C LEU A 273 5.91 -14.39 -7.80
N LEU A 274 6.58 -13.85 -8.82
CA LEU A 274 6.94 -14.63 -10.02
C LEU A 274 7.88 -15.80 -9.68
N GLU A 275 8.84 -15.60 -8.78
CA GLU A 275 9.75 -16.64 -8.30
C GLU A 275 9.01 -17.72 -7.48
N ALA A 276 8.09 -17.30 -6.60
CA ALA A 276 7.26 -18.21 -5.82
C ALA A 276 6.36 -19.08 -6.71
N ILE A 277 5.72 -18.47 -7.73
CA ILE A 277 4.89 -19.19 -8.70
C ILE A 277 5.71 -20.21 -9.49
N GLN A 278 6.91 -19.84 -9.95
CA GLN A 278 7.77 -20.74 -10.70
C GLN A 278 8.19 -21.96 -9.86
N THR A 279 8.61 -21.73 -8.61
CA THR A 279 8.98 -22.80 -7.67
C THR A 279 7.83 -23.78 -7.41
N LEU A 280 6.61 -23.26 -7.19
CA LEU A 280 5.45 -24.11 -6.95
C LEU A 280 5.09 -24.93 -8.20
N LYS A 281 5.15 -24.31 -9.39
CA LYS A 281 4.89 -24.98 -10.66
C LYS A 281 5.87 -26.15 -10.90
N GLU A 282 7.16 -25.95 -10.64
CA GLU A 282 8.18 -27.01 -10.79
C GLU A 282 7.94 -28.16 -9.82
N THR A 283 7.49 -27.85 -8.60
CA THR A 283 7.14 -28.86 -7.58
C THR A 283 5.93 -29.71 -7.99
N ILE A 284 4.93 -29.11 -8.64
CA ILE A 284 3.75 -29.84 -9.12
C ILE A 284 4.13 -30.77 -10.28
N LEU A 285 4.90 -30.26 -11.25
CA LEU A 285 5.28 -31.03 -12.44
C LEU A 285 6.25 -32.19 -12.12
N SER A 286 7.07 -32.07 -11.08
CA SER A 286 7.98 -33.13 -10.67
C SER A 286 7.30 -34.29 -9.93
N LYS A 287 6.13 -34.05 -9.30
CA LYS A 287 5.32 -35.10 -8.65
C LYS A 287 4.48 -35.93 -9.62
N GLY A 288 4.27 -35.42 -10.84
CA GLY A 288 3.50 -36.10 -11.90
C GLY A 288 4.32 -37.01 -12.83
N ASN A 289 5.65 -37.05 -12.66
CA ASN A 289 6.58 -37.93 -13.38
C ASN A 289 7.08 -39.04 -12.45
#